data_AF-A0A8K0RMF8-F1
#
_entry.id   AF-A0A8K0RMF8-F1
#
_cell.length_a   1.000
_cell.length_b   1.000
_cell.length_c   1.000
_cell.angle_alpha   90.00
_cell.angle_beta   90.00
_cell.angle_gamma   90.00
#
_symmetry.space_group_name_H-M   'P 1'
#
loop_
_entity.id
_entity.type
_entity.pdbx_description
1 polymer ?
#
loop_
_entity_poly.entity_id
_entity_poly.type
_entity_poly.pdbx_seq_one_letter_code
_entity_poly.pdbx_strand_id
1 'polypeptide(L)'
;MVDDRRARGDLRVCMINMKLEEYEKNGWPMSQHAFNNLFGELMEAGADTTANQILTLILALAKYPHFQEKARKEIDTVCITERAPVFSDFPTMPYVNDIVKEGLRWRPTSDLGFPHTVTKDNYYDRMLIPKGSTIFVGVWAMHYDKDYYGSYNTFDPNR
;
A
#
# COMPACT_ATOMS: atom_id res chain seq x y z
N MET A 1 14.22 13.46 -20.05
CA MET A 1 12.77 13.66 -19.80
C MET A 1 12.48 14.57 -18.61
N VAL A 2 12.95 14.25 -17.39
CA VAL A 2 12.73 15.12 -16.21
C VAL A 2 13.52 16.42 -16.32
N ASP A 3 14.80 16.33 -16.71
CA ASP A 3 15.65 17.51 -16.93
C ASP A 3 15.11 18.38 -18.07
N ASP A 4 14.73 17.79 -19.20
CA ASP A 4 14.13 18.51 -20.33
C ASP A 4 12.80 19.21 -19.95
N ARG A 5 12.05 18.63 -19.02
CA ARG A 5 10.81 19.23 -18.49
C ARG A 5 11.16 20.44 -17.61
N ARG A 6 12.10 20.31 -16.68
CA ARG A 6 12.57 21.39 -15.80
C ARG A 6 13.22 22.53 -16.58
N ALA A 7 14.03 22.21 -17.59
CA ALA A 7 14.67 23.19 -18.48
C ALA A 7 13.67 24.08 -19.24
N ARG A 8 12.44 23.58 -19.47
CA ARG A 8 11.33 24.32 -20.08
C ARG A 8 10.45 25.06 -19.06
N GLY A 9 10.81 25.04 -17.77
CA GLY A 9 10.07 25.69 -16.70
C GLY A 9 8.84 24.93 -16.18
N ASP A 10 8.59 23.69 -16.64
CA ASP A 10 7.50 22.85 -16.09
C ASP A 10 7.97 22.23 -14.76
N LEU A 11 7.71 22.93 -13.65
CA LEU A 11 8.03 22.51 -12.28
C LEU A 11 6.78 21.95 -11.56
N ARG A 12 6.53 20.66 -11.72
CA ARG A 12 5.41 19.96 -11.07
C ARG A 12 5.67 19.72 -9.58
N VAL A 13 4.59 19.79 -8.81
CA VAL A 13 4.56 19.32 -7.43
C VAL A 13 4.58 17.78 -7.42
N CYS A 14 5.78 17.20 -7.43
CA CYS A 14 5.99 15.75 -7.34
C CYS A 14 7.27 15.42 -6.57
N MET A 15 7.36 14.21 -6.03
CA MET A 15 8.48 13.81 -5.15
C MET A 15 9.85 14.00 -5.79
N ILE A 16 10.01 13.64 -7.06
CA ILE A 16 11.28 13.82 -7.77
C ILE A 16 11.67 15.29 -7.89
N ASN A 17 10.72 16.19 -8.18
CA ASN A 17 11.01 17.61 -8.29
C ASN A 17 11.39 18.22 -6.93
N MET A 18 10.66 17.86 -5.87
CA MET A 18 10.95 18.29 -4.51
C MET A 18 12.33 17.83 -4.04
N LYS A 19 12.72 16.59 -4.34
CA LYS A 19 14.04 16.05 -3.97
C LYS A 19 15.18 16.62 -4.81
N LEU A 20 14.96 16.89 -6.10
CA LEU A 20 15.94 17.59 -6.92
C LEU A 20 16.23 19.00 -6.37
N GLU A 21 15.19 19.78 -6.04
CA GLU A 21 15.36 21.12 -5.46
C GLU A 21 16.08 21.08 -4.10
N GLU A 22 15.73 20.12 -3.25
CA GLU A 22 16.40 19.91 -1.95
C GLU A 22 17.89 19.62 -2.12
N TYR A 23 18.25 18.72 -3.05
CA TYR A 23 19.64 18.28 -3.25
C TYR A 23 20.47 19.30 -4.03
N GLU A 24 19.88 20.03 -4.97
CA GLU A 24 20.54 21.17 -5.63
C GLU A 24 20.91 22.27 -4.62
N LYS A 25 20.05 22.51 -3.61
CA LYS A 25 20.29 23.51 -2.57
C LYS A 25 21.29 23.05 -1.50
N ASN A 26 21.15 21.82 -1.03
CA ASN A 26 21.88 21.32 0.15
C ASN A 26 23.10 20.47 -0.20
N GLY A 27 23.32 20.18 -1.48
CA GLY A 27 24.31 19.25 -1.98
C GLY A 27 23.76 17.83 -2.10
N TRP A 28 24.37 17.05 -2.99
CA TRP A 28 23.94 15.70 -3.32
C TRP A 28 24.48 14.68 -2.30
N PRO A 29 23.61 13.94 -1.58
CA PRO A 29 24.06 12.92 -0.63
C PRO A 29 24.40 11.59 -1.33
N MET A 30 24.14 11.47 -2.63
CA MET A 30 24.30 10.25 -3.43
C MET A 30 24.61 10.58 -4.89
N SER A 31 25.05 9.58 -5.65
CA SER A 31 25.26 9.74 -7.10
C SER A 31 23.93 9.89 -7.84
N GLN A 32 23.97 10.50 -9.04
CA GLN A 32 22.80 10.57 -9.91
C GLN A 32 22.22 9.19 -10.25
N HIS A 33 23.08 8.18 -10.39
CA HIS A 33 22.64 6.81 -10.62
C HIS A 33 21.84 6.25 -9.44
N ALA A 34 22.35 6.43 -8.21
CA ALA A 34 21.63 6.00 -7.00
C ALA A 34 20.30 6.75 -6.85
N PHE A 35 20.27 8.04 -7.16
CA PHE A 35 19.04 8.83 -7.18
C PHE A 35 18.02 8.29 -8.17
N ASN A 36 18.44 7.99 -9.40
CA ASN A 36 17.56 7.42 -10.42
C ASN A 36 17.03 6.05 -10.01
N ASN A 37 17.87 5.19 -9.42
CA ASN A 37 17.46 3.88 -8.94
C ASN A 37 16.40 4.00 -7.82
N LEU A 38 16.60 4.91 -6.86
CA LEU A 38 15.63 5.15 -5.77
C LEU A 38 14.22 5.47 -6.31
N PHE A 39 14.12 6.32 -7.33
CA PHE A 39 12.83 6.66 -7.93
C PHE A 39 12.28 5.56 -8.85
N GLY A 40 13.15 4.74 -9.44
CA GLY A 40 12.77 3.52 -10.15
C GLY A 40 12.11 2.50 -9.21
N GLU A 41 12.75 2.22 -8.08
CA GLU A 41 12.23 1.33 -7.03
C GLU A 41 10.91 1.86 -6.46
N LEU A 42 10.81 3.17 -6.21
CA LEU A 42 9.56 3.77 -5.73
C LEU A 42 8.40 3.58 -6.72
N MET A 43 8.68 3.69 -8.02
CA MET A 43 7.68 3.49 -9.06
C MET A 43 7.26 2.02 -9.17
N GLU A 44 8.22 1.09 -9.15
CA GLU A 44 7.95 -0.35 -9.15
C GLU A 44 7.09 -0.75 -7.93
N ALA A 45 7.55 -0.39 -6.72
CA ALA A 45 6.89 -0.75 -5.47
C ALA A 45 5.46 -0.24 -5.39
N GLY A 46 5.19 0.97 -5.90
CA GLY A 46 3.86 1.58 -5.89
C GLY A 46 2.94 1.12 -7.02
N ALA A 47 3.50 0.72 -8.18
CA ALA A 47 2.70 0.38 -9.36
C ALA A 47 2.10 -1.02 -9.25
N ASP A 48 2.95 -2.04 -9.16
CA ASP A 48 2.51 -3.43 -9.28
C ASP A 48 1.64 -3.85 -8.08
N THR A 49 2.00 -3.41 -6.88
CA THR A 49 1.25 -3.77 -5.67
C THR A 49 -0.16 -3.17 -5.66
N THR A 50 -0.28 -1.88 -5.99
CA THR A 50 -1.56 -1.18 -6.08
C THR A 50 -2.43 -1.75 -7.19
N ALA A 51 -1.85 -2.05 -8.36
CA ALA A 51 -2.59 -2.62 -9.48
C ALA A 51 -3.21 -3.99 -9.13
N ASN A 52 -2.40 -4.89 -8.53
CA ASN A 52 -2.88 -6.19 -8.06
C ASN A 52 -3.98 -6.05 -7.01
N GLN A 53 -3.82 -5.10 -6.08
CA GLN A 53 -4.82 -4.87 -5.05
C GLN A 53 -6.15 -4.34 -5.61
N ILE A 54 -6.09 -3.46 -6.61
CA ILE A 54 -7.29 -2.99 -7.32
C ILE A 54 -8.01 -4.15 -8.01
N LEU A 55 -7.27 -5.07 -8.65
CA LEU A 55 -7.85 -6.27 -9.26
C LEU A 55 -8.54 -7.17 -8.22
N THR A 56 -7.93 -7.36 -7.06
CA THR A 56 -8.56 -8.06 -5.92
C THR A 56 -9.87 -7.40 -5.49
N LEU A 57 -9.89 -6.06 -5.40
CA LEU A 57 -11.09 -5.33 -5.03
C LEU A 57 -12.18 -5.39 -6.10
N ILE A 58 -11.83 -5.33 -7.39
CA ILE A 58 -12.79 -5.53 -8.49
C ILE A 58 -13.42 -6.92 -8.37
N LEU A 59 -12.62 -7.96 -8.14
CA LEU A 59 -13.12 -9.31 -7.91
C LEU A 59 -14.05 -9.40 -6.70
N ALA A 60 -13.65 -8.80 -5.57
CA ALA A 60 -14.43 -8.80 -4.34
C ALA A 60 -15.78 -8.12 -4.54
N LEU A 61 -15.81 -6.93 -5.14
CA LEU A 61 -17.04 -6.17 -5.36
C LEU A 61 -17.94 -6.81 -6.42
N ALA A 62 -17.37 -7.47 -7.44
CA ALA A 62 -18.15 -8.26 -8.39
C ALA A 62 -18.83 -9.47 -7.73
N LYS A 63 -18.15 -10.11 -6.77
CA LYS A 63 -18.68 -11.26 -6.02
C LYS A 63 -19.66 -10.85 -4.91
N TYR A 64 -19.46 -9.69 -4.29
CA TYR A 64 -20.25 -9.18 -3.17
C TYR A 64 -20.80 -7.77 -3.46
N PRO A 65 -21.74 -7.64 -4.42
CA PRO A 65 -22.16 -6.34 -4.98
C PRO A 65 -22.84 -5.41 -3.97
N HIS A 66 -23.42 -5.95 -2.89
CA HIS A 66 -24.07 -5.15 -1.84
C HIS A 66 -23.08 -4.24 -1.09
N PHE A 67 -21.81 -4.62 -0.97
CA PHE A 67 -20.79 -3.74 -0.41
C PHE A 67 -20.46 -2.58 -1.34
N GLN A 68 -20.48 -2.80 -2.65
CA GLN A 68 -20.31 -1.72 -3.63
C GLN A 68 -21.47 -0.72 -3.55
N GLU A 69 -22.71 -1.18 -3.37
CA GLU A 69 -23.87 -0.31 -3.20
C GLU A 69 -23.76 0.54 -1.92
N LYS A 70 -23.34 -0.06 -0.81
CA LYS A 70 -23.13 0.65 0.45
C LYS A 70 -22.01 1.70 0.34
N ALA A 71 -20.89 1.37 -0.31
CA ALA A 71 -19.80 2.33 -0.55
C ALA A 71 -20.24 3.48 -1.46
N ARG A 72 -21.03 3.20 -2.49
CA ARG A 72 -21.58 4.25 -3.35
C ARG A 72 -22.44 5.23 -2.55
N LYS A 73 -23.30 4.75 -1.65
CA LYS A 73 -24.12 5.63 -0.79
C LYS A 73 -23.26 6.54 0.11
N GLU A 74 -22.16 6.00 0.67
CA GLU A 74 -21.21 6.81 1.45
C GLU A 74 -20.57 7.91 0.58
N ILE A 75 -20.07 7.55 -0.60
CA ILE A 75 -19.47 8.49 -1.55
C ILE A 75 -20.47 9.56 -1.99
N ASP A 76 -21.69 9.16 -2.36
CA ASP A 76 -22.74 10.06 -2.82
C ASP A 76 -23.18 11.03 -1.71
N THR A 77 -23.16 10.59 -0.44
CA THR A 77 -23.50 11.45 0.70
C THR A 77 -22.47 12.55 0.92
N VAL A 78 -21.19 12.23 0.75
CA VAL A 78 -20.09 13.19 1.00
C VAL A 78 -19.85 14.10 -0.22
N CYS A 79 -19.94 13.55 -1.43
CA CYS A 79 -19.64 14.26 -2.67
C CYS A 79 -20.86 14.88 -3.35
N ILE A 80 -22.08 14.53 -2.91
CA ILE A 80 -23.37 15.07 -3.39
C ILE A 80 -23.50 14.95 -4.93
N THR A 81 -22.95 13.88 -5.53
CA THR A 81 -22.94 13.62 -6.99
C THR A 81 -22.35 14.71 -7.91
N GLU A 82 -21.84 15.81 -7.36
CA GLU A 82 -21.34 16.97 -8.12
C GLU A 82 -19.84 16.89 -8.42
N ARG A 83 -19.10 16.10 -7.63
CA ARG A 83 -17.64 16.01 -7.72
C ARG A 83 -17.11 14.62 -7.38
N ALA A 84 -15.88 14.36 -7.81
CA ALA A 84 -15.11 13.22 -7.31
C ALA A 84 -14.65 13.45 -5.86
N PRO A 85 -14.34 12.38 -5.09
CA PRO A 85 -13.71 12.48 -3.78
C PRO A 85 -12.36 13.20 -3.84
N VAL A 86 -12.06 13.97 -2.79
CA VAL A 86 -10.75 14.60 -2.57
C VAL A 86 -10.16 14.12 -1.24
N PHE A 87 -8.85 14.34 -1.03
CA PHE A 87 -8.17 13.85 0.18
C PHE A 87 -8.78 14.33 1.49
N SER A 88 -9.35 15.55 1.53
CA SER A 88 -10.03 16.07 2.73
C SER A 88 -11.29 15.30 3.12
N ASP A 89 -11.88 14.53 2.20
CA ASP A 89 -13.07 13.73 2.45
C ASP A 89 -12.74 12.37 3.10
N PHE A 90 -11.48 11.93 3.03
CA PHE A 90 -11.07 10.59 3.49
C PHE A 90 -11.53 10.27 4.93
N PRO A 91 -11.44 11.20 5.92
CA PRO A 91 -11.94 10.95 7.28
C PRO A 91 -13.46 10.70 7.35
N THR A 92 -14.22 11.15 6.36
CA THR A 92 -15.69 11.01 6.29
C THR A 92 -16.16 9.82 5.45
N MET A 93 -15.23 9.05 4.86
CA MET A 93 -15.51 7.85 4.08
C MET A 93 -14.87 6.59 4.70
N PRO A 94 -15.18 6.26 5.97
CA PRO A 94 -14.58 5.12 6.65
C PRO A 94 -14.88 3.79 5.95
N TYR A 95 -16.07 3.62 5.36
CA TYR A 95 -16.45 2.35 4.78
C TYR A 95 -15.69 2.02 3.50
N VAL A 96 -15.36 3.02 2.68
CA VAL A 96 -14.44 2.85 1.54
C VAL A 96 -13.06 2.37 2.03
N ASN A 97 -12.56 2.92 3.13
CA ASN A 97 -11.30 2.49 3.73
C ASN A 97 -11.38 1.04 4.27
N ASP A 98 -12.50 0.67 4.87
CA ASP A 98 -12.73 -0.69 5.35
C ASP A 98 -12.76 -1.71 4.20
N ILE A 99 -13.33 -1.36 3.04
CA ILE A 99 -13.26 -2.17 1.81
C ILE A 99 -11.81 -2.42 1.38
N VAL A 100 -10.98 -1.37 1.39
CA VAL A 100 -9.56 -1.49 1.01
C VAL A 100 -8.82 -2.40 1.97
N LYS A 101 -9.00 -2.20 3.29
CA LYS A 101 -8.39 -3.01 4.34
C LYS A 101 -8.83 -4.48 4.27
N GLU A 102 -10.12 -4.72 4.09
CA GLU A 102 -10.64 -6.08 3.97
C GLU A 102 -10.13 -6.75 2.69
N GLY A 103 -9.91 -6.00 1.61
CA GLY A 103 -9.27 -6.52 0.41
C GLY A 103 -7.85 -7.01 0.70
N LEU A 104 -7.07 -6.22 1.45
CA LEU A 104 -5.69 -6.56 1.83
C LEU A 104 -5.66 -7.75 2.79
N ARG A 105 -6.68 -7.90 3.65
CA ARG A 105 -6.83 -9.07 4.52
C ARG A 105 -7.22 -10.32 3.74
N TRP A 106 -8.28 -10.22 2.93
CA TRP A 106 -8.89 -11.36 2.25
C TRP A 106 -7.96 -12.02 1.24
N ARG A 107 -7.26 -11.21 0.44
CA ARG A 107 -6.30 -11.66 -0.57
C ARG A 107 -5.16 -10.63 -0.70
N PRO A 108 -4.18 -10.65 0.23
CA PRO A 108 -3.06 -9.73 0.19
C PRO A 108 -2.27 -9.91 -1.11
N THR A 109 -1.66 -8.82 -1.59
CA THR A 109 -0.76 -8.88 -2.75
C THR A 109 0.50 -9.71 -2.48
N SER A 110 0.96 -9.75 -1.22
CA SER A 110 2.13 -10.54 -0.81
C SER A 110 1.74 -11.52 0.28
N ASP A 111 2.02 -12.80 0.06
CA ASP A 111 1.73 -13.87 1.02
C ASP A 111 2.71 -13.89 2.20
N LEU A 112 3.94 -13.42 1.95
CA LEU A 112 5.02 -13.30 2.94
C LEU A 112 5.43 -11.83 3.11
N GLY A 113 5.91 -11.49 4.30
CA GLY A 113 6.62 -10.25 4.56
C GLY A 113 8.05 -10.32 4.05
N PHE A 114 8.72 -9.16 4.00
CA PHE A 114 10.12 -9.11 3.61
C PHE A 114 11.00 -9.94 4.56
N PRO A 115 12.00 -10.65 4.04
CA PRO A 115 12.90 -11.45 4.85
C PRO A 115 13.75 -10.58 5.77
N HIS A 116 13.79 -10.92 7.05
CA HIS A 116 14.68 -10.30 8.03
C HIS A 116 15.72 -11.29 8.54
N THR A 117 16.99 -10.88 8.59
CA THR A 117 18.06 -11.70 9.18
C THR A 117 18.25 -11.39 10.66
N VAL A 118 18.28 -12.44 11.46
CA VAL A 118 18.49 -12.37 12.91
C VAL A 118 19.96 -12.04 13.20
N THR A 119 20.23 -10.90 13.84
CA THR A 119 21.61 -10.41 14.05
C THR A 119 22.31 -11.02 15.26
N LYS A 120 21.55 -11.65 16.16
CA LYS A 120 22.01 -12.36 17.37
C LYS A 120 20.99 -13.42 17.77
N ASP A 121 21.43 -14.46 18.47
CA ASP A 121 20.53 -15.47 19.03
C ASP A 121 19.36 -14.82 19.77
N ASN A 122 18.16 -15.28 19.47
CA ASN A 122 16.92 -14.79 20.07
C ASN A 122 16.02 -15.95 20.46
N TYR A 123 15.07 -15.74 21.35
CA TYR A 123 14.11 -16.75 21.77
C TYR A 123 12.68 -16.27 21.53
N TYR A 124 11.86 -17.12 20.94
CA TYR A 124 10.42 -16.92 20.77
C TYR A 124 9.70 -18.20 21.20
N ASP A 125 8.70 -18.09 22.07
CA ASP A 125 7.97 -19.25 22.64
C ASP A 125 8.89 -20.39 23.13
N ARG A 126 9.98 -20.01 23.82
CA ARG A 126 11.03 -20.91 24.34
C ARG A 126 11.84 -21.65 23.25
N MET A 127 11.66 -21.31 21.99
CA MET A 127 12.45 -21.81 20.86
C MET A 127 13.61 -20.87 20.57
N LEU A 128 14.83 -21.41 20.48
CA LEU A 128 15.99 -20.66 20.02
C LEU A 128 15.87 -20.39 18.52
N ILE A 129 16.00 -19.12 18.15
CA ILE A 129 16.21 -18.62 16.80
C ILE A 129 17.68 -18.22 16.68
N PRO A 130 18.52 -19.03 16.02
CA PRO A 130 19.94 -18.74 15.92
C PRO A 130 20.25 -17.45 15.17
N LYS A 131 21.37 -16.82 15.52
CA LYS A 131 21.99 -15.77 14.72
C LYS A 131 22.18 -16.26 13.29
N GLY A 132 21.84 -15.40 12.32
CA GLY A 132 21.93 -15.69 10.89
C GLY A 132 20.70 -16.36 10.30
N SER A 133 19.72 -16.78 11.11
CA SER A 133 18.43 -17.26 10.59
C SER A 133 17.69 -16.16 9.82
N THR A 134 17.02 -16.53 8.74
CA THR A 134 16.10 -15.66 8.00
C THR A 134 14.67 -15.90 8.47
N ILE A 135 13.98 -14.84 8.84
CA ILE A 135 12.59 -14.86 9.27
C ILE A 135 11.71 -14.29 8.17
N PHE A 136 10.67 -15.04 7.82
CA PHE A 136 9.57 -14.59 6.97
C PHE A 136 8.31 -14.45 7.84
N VAL A 137 7.61 -13.34 7.67
CA VAL A 137 6.31 -13.13 8.31
C VAL A 137 5.22 -13.69 7.39
N GLY A 138 4.45 -14.69 7.84
CA GLY A 138 3.38 -15.29 7.04
C GLY A 138 2.13 -14.42 6.98
N VAL A 139 2.15 -13.34 6.18
CA VAL A 139 1.06 -12.35 6.07
C VAL A 139 -0.27 -13.02 5.76
N TRP A 140 -0.31 -13.87 4.73
CA TRP A 140 -1.53 -14.58 4.36
C TRP A 140 -2.02 -15.48 5.49
N ALA A 141 -1.13 -16.25 6.11
CA ALA A 141 -1.48 -17.17 7.19
C ALA A 141 -2.07 -16.44 8.41
N MET A 142 -1.51 -15.28 8.78
CA MET A 142 -2.05 -14.46 9.87
C MET A 142 -3.44 -13.91 9.52
N HIS A 143 -3.67 -13.47 8.27
CA HIS A 143 -4.98 -13.01 7.82
C HIS A 143 -6.02 -14.13 7.65
N TYR A 144 -5.57 -15.38 7.54
CA TYR A 144 -6.39 -16.59 7.44
C TYR A 144 -6.61 -17.30 8.78
N ASP A 145 -6.11 -16.74 9.88
CA ASP A 145 -6.30 -17.33 11.20
C ASP A 145 -7.77 -17.20 11.64
N LYS A 146 -8.45 -18.34 11.77
CA LYS A 146 -9.86 -18.43 12.16
C LYS A 146 -10.14 -17.89 13.56
N ASP A 147 -9.15 -17.90 14.44
CA ASP A 147 -9.31 -17.48 15.84
C ASP A 147 -9.36 -15.94 15.94
N TYR A 148 -8.71 -15.24 15.00
CA TYR A 148 -8.79 -13.78 14.84
C TYR A 148 -9.86 -13.36 13.84
N TYR A 149 -10.06 -14.14 12.78
CA TYR A 149 -10.95 -13.83 11.66
C TYR A 149 -11.93 -14.99 11.44
N GLY A 150 -13.02 -15.06 12.21
CA GLY A 150 -13.96 -16.20 12.16
C GLY A 150 -14.38 -16.60 10.74
N SER A 151 -14.92 -15.65 9.97
CA SER A 151 -15.24 -15.81 8.53
C SER A 151 -14.06 -15.45 7.61
N TYR A 152 -12.84 -15.92 7.92
CA TYR A 152 -11.59 -15.52 7.27
C TYR A 152 -11.63 -15.61 5.73
N ASN A 153 -12.32 -16.60 5.16
CA ASN A 153 -12.38 -16.84 3.72
C ASN A 153 -13.41 -15.96 2.98
N THR A 154 -14.22 -15.21 3.71
CA THR A 154 -15.27 -14.34 3.18
C THR A 154 -14.78 -12.90 3.24
N PHE A 155 -14.96 -12.18 2.14
CA PHE A 155 -14.76 -10.74 2.11
C PHE A 155 -15.94 -10.08 2.82
N ASP A 156 -15.70 -9.43 3.96
CA ASP A 156 -16.70 -8.67 4.71
C ASP A 156 -16.08 -7.40 5.30
N PRO A 157 -16.29 -6.23 4.67
CA PRO A 157 -15.78 -4.96 5.18
C PRO A 157 -16.38 -4.51 6.53
N ASN A 158 -17.40 -5.18 7.06
CA ASN A 158 -18.02 -4.80 8.35
C ASN A 158 -17.48 -5.57 9.56
N ARG A 159 -16.39 -6.34 9.37
CA ARG A 159 -15.79 -7.17 10.42
C ARG A 159 -15.30 -6.37 11.62
#